data_AF-A0A1V1TUK2-F1
#
_entry.id   AF-A0A1V1TUK2-F1
#
_cell.length_a   1.000
_cell.length_b   1.000
_cell.length_c   1.000
_cell.angle_alpha   90.00
_cell.angle_beta   90.00
_cell.angle_gamma   90.00
#
_symmetry.space_group_name_H-M   'P 1'
#
loop_
_entity.id
_entity.type
_entity.pdbx_description
1 polymer ?
#
loop_
_entity_poly.entity_id
_entity_poly.type
_entity_poly.pdbx_seq_one_letter_code
_entity_poly.pdbx_strand_id
1 'polypeptide(L)'
;MAPEEFLEKADQEIDINTRGPMHLALHFLSHLRAKPPAVIINVSSVLGFAPFALINPMAPLEATNVRVVEIVPLTVATDLHREREDPDGNKKSSNPSTLSIDEFIAEISKPLENGDETIGAGIGVSLIHQRDTFMGGVFGKSRK
;
A
#
# COMPACT_ATOMS: atom_id res chain seq x y z
N MET A 1 20.22 -20.51 1.83
CA MET A 1 19.96 -19.80 0.56
C MET A 1 21.30 -19.31 0.03
N ALA A 2 21.64 -19.65 -1.21
CA ALA A 2 22.85 -19.11 -1.85
C ALA A 2 22.63 -17.62 -2.23
N PRO A 3 23.67 -16.78 -2.34
CA PRO A 3 23.52 -15.37 -2.70
C PRO A 3 22.72 -15.15 -3.99
N GLU A 4 22.91 -16.00 -5.00
CA GLU A 4 22.24 -15.91 -6.29
C GLU A 4 20.74 -16.17 -6.17
N GLU A 5 20.35 -17.17 -5.37
CA GLU A 5 18.94 -17.49 -5.07
C GLU A 5 18.27 -16.36 -4.30
N PHE A 6 19.00 -15.68 -3.41
CA PHE A 6 18.48 -14.52 -2.69
C PHE A 6 18.22 -13.34 -3.64
N LEU A 7 19.17 -13.04 -4.53
CA LEU A 7 19.03 -11.97 -5.51
C LEU A 7 17.86 -12.23 -6.46
N GLU A 8 17.70 -13.46 -6.95
CA GLU A 8 16.57 -13.83 -7.80
C GLU A 8 15.21 -13.56 -7.11
N LYS A 9 15.08 -13.93 -5.83
CA LYS A 9 13.86 -13.65 -5.05
C LYS A 9 13.65 -12.16 -4.82
N ALA A 10 14.71 -11.40 -4.56
CA ALA A 10 14.63 -9.96 -4.39
C ALA A 10 14.21 -9.25 -5.70
N ASP A 11 14.73 -9.68 -6.84
CA ASP A 11 14.35 -9.17 -8.15
C ASP A 11 12.89 -9.50 -8.47
N GLN A 12 12.44 -10.73 -8.17
CA GLN A 12 11.03 -11.11 -8.30
C GLN A 12 10.11 -10.25 -7.42
N GLU A 13 10.50 -9.97 -6.18
CA GLU A 13 9.74 -9.12 -5.26
C GLU A 13 9.56 -7.69 -5.83
N ILE A 14 10.62 -7.11 -6.40
CA ILE A 14 10.59 -5.80 -7.06
C ILE A 14 9.71 -5.84 -8.32
N ASP A 15 9.86 -6.89 -9.13
CA ASP A 15 9.11 -7.07 -10.37
C ASP A 15 7.61 -7.19 -10.09
N ILE A 16 7.23 -7.95 -9.06
CA ILE A 16 5.83 -8.19 -8.69
C ILE A 16 5.22 -6.96 -8.00
N ASN A 17 5.87 -6.41 -6.96
CA ASN A 17 5.25 -5.42 -6.08
C ASN A 17 5.51 -3.97 -6.47
N THR A 18 6.49 -3.71 -7.34
CA THR A 18 6.80 -2.33 -7.81
C THR A 18 6.55 -2.20 -9.31
N ARG A 19 7.25 -2.99 -10.14
CA ARG A 19 7.17 -2.83 -11.59
C ARG A 19 5.81 -3.29 -12.14
N GLY A 20 5.28 -4.40 -11.65
CA GLY A 20 3.99 -4.96 -12.06
C GLY A 20 2.86 -3.92 -12.02
N PRO A 21 2.56 -3.31 -10.86
CA PRO A 21 1.55 -2.26 -10.73
C PRO A 21 1.78 -1.07 -11.65
N MET A 22 3.03 -0.61 -11.83
CA MET A 22 3.35 0.48 -12.77
C MET A 22 3.00 0.11 -14.20
N HIS A 23 3.43 -1.08 -14.65
CA HIS A 23 3.12 -1.56 -15.99
C HIS A 23 1.61 -1.71 -16.20
N LEU A 24 0.88 -2.25 -15.22
CA LEU A 24 -0.56 -2.41 -15.26
C LEU A 24 -1.29 -1.06 -15.36
N ALA A 25 -0.95 -0.12 -14.47
CA ALA A 25 -1.56 1.20 -14.43
C ALA A 25 -1.34 1.97 -15.73
N LEU A 26 -0.10 1.99 -16.24
CA LEU A 26 0.24 2.67 -17.49
C LEU A 26 -0.44 2.03 -18.70
N HIS A 27 -0.57 0.69 -18.73
CA HIS A 27 -1.24 -0.01 -19.81
C HIS A 27 -2.73 0.35 -19.91
N PHE A 28 -3.42 0.48 -18.77
CA PHE A 28 -4.83 0.84 -18.73
C PHE A 28 -5.10 2.35 -18.72
N LEU A 29 -4.07 3.19 -18.52
CA LEU A 29 -4.23 4.62 -18.29
C LEU A 29 -5.06 5.32 -19.37
N SER A 30 -4.76 5.10 -20.64
CA SER A 30 -5.49 5.70 -21.77
C SER A 30 -6.98 5.35 -21.75
N HIS A 31 -7.32 4.11 -21.37
CA HIS A 31 -8.71 3.66 -21.25
C HIS A 31 -9.42 4.30 -20.06
N LEU A 32 -8.76 4.34 -18.91
CA LEU A 32 -9.29 4.90 -17.67
C LEU A 32 -9.55 6.41 -17.81
N ARG A 33 -8.64 7.14 -18.46
CA ARG A 33 -8.81 8.58 -18.75
C ARG A 33 -10.05 8.86 -19.61
N ALA A 34 -10.42 7.94 -20.51
CA ALA A 34 -11.58 8.08 -21.37
C ALA A 34 -12.93 7.74 -20.69
N LYS A 35 -12.91 7.19 -19.46
CA LYS A 35 -14.11 6.67 -18.78
C LYS A 35 -14.25 7.16 -17.33
N PRO A 36 -14.57 8.43 -17.10
CA PRO A 36 -14.86 8.93 -15.75
C PRO A 36 -16.18 8.37 -15.18
N PRO A 37 -16.28 8.11 -13.85
CA PRO A 37 -15.17 8.14 -12.89
C PRO A 37 -14.34 6.85 -12.98
N ALA A 38 -13.01 7.00 -13.06
CA ALA A 38 -12.06 5.89 -13.05
C ALA A 38 -11.19 5.95 -11.79
N VAL A 39 -10.93 4.79 -11.20
CA VAL A 39 -10.14 4.66 -9.97
C VAL A 39 -9.09 3.56 -10.13
N ILE A 40 -7.86 3.83 -9.70
CA ILE A 40 -6.82 2.83 -9.47
C ILE A 40 -6.65 2.71 -7.96
N ILE A 41 -6.82 1.51 -7.43
CA ILE A 41 -6.60 1.23 -6.00
C ILE A 41 -5.33 0.39 -5.89
N ASN A 42 -4.33 0.93 -5.21
CA ASN A 42 -3.10 0.23 -4.90
C ASN A 42 -3.12 -0.24 -3.44
N VAL A 43 -2.65 -1.46 -3.18
CA VAL A 43 -2.56 -2.04 -1.84
C VAL A 43 -1.09 -2.23 -1.53
N SER A 44 -0.57 -1.40 -0.63
CA SER A 44 0.84 -1.42 -0.26
C SER A 44 1.03 -1.98 1.16
N SER A 45 1.93 -1.40 1.94
CA SER A 45 2.19 -1.77 3.31
C SER A 45 2.70 -0.56 4.09
N VAL A 46 2.39 -0.51 5.38
CA VAL A 46 3.01 0.47 6.29
C VAL A 46 4.53 0.34 6.34
N LEU A 47 5.11 -0.82 5.99
CA LEU A 47 6.57 -0.99 5.90
C LEU A 47 7.17 -0.17 4.74
N GLY A 48 6.40 0.09 3.68
CA GLY A 48 6.79 1.00 2.61
C GLY A 48 6.90 2.47 3.07
N PHE A 49 6.42 2.78 4.27
CA PHE A 49 6.47 4.11 4.87
C PHE A 49 7.62 4.25 5.88
N ALA A 50 8.51 3.25 6.00
CA ALA A 50 9.62 3.25 6.96
C ALA A 50 11.00 3.18 6.25
N PRO A 51 11.92 4.15 6.48
CA PRO A 51 11.68 5.45 7.13
C PRO A 51 10.69 6.28 6.29
N PHE A 52 10.02 7.28 6.89
CA PHE A 52 8.93 8.11 6.33
C PHE A 52 9.21 8.73 4.93
N ALA A 53 9.32 7.88 3.91
CA ALA A 53 9.72 8.21 2.57
C ALA A 53 8.48 8.28 1.69
N LEU A 54 8.38 9.39 0.97
CA LEU A 54 7.26 9.76 0.13
C LEU A 54 7.37 9.09 -1.25
N ILE A 55 7.43 7.76 -1.31
CA ILE A 55 7.51 7.05 -2.60
C ILE A 55 6.18 6.34 -2.85
N ASN A 56 5.18 7.10 -3.27
CA ASN A 56 4.07 6.52 -4.04
C ASN A 56 4.52 6.47 -5.52
N PRO A 57 4.82 5.30 -6.09
CA PRO A 57 5.24 5.20 -7.50
C PRO A 57 4.13 5.67 -8.47
N MET A 58 2.88 5.75 -8.02
CA MET A 58 1.74 6.24 -8.81
C MET A 58 1.52 7.75 -8.70
N ALA A 59 2.30 8.49 -7.90
CA ALA A 59 2.16 9.95 -7.75
C ALA A 59 2.08 10.75 -9.08
N PRO A 60 2.76 10.36 -10.18
CA PRO A 60 2.59 11.04 -11.47
C PRO A 60 1.18 10.92 -12.08
N LEU A 61 0.37 9.94 -11.67
CA LEU A 61 -1.00 9.74 -12.14
C LEU A 61 -2.01 10.69 -11.50
N GLU A 62 -1.67 11.31 -10.36
CA GLU A 62 -2.51 12.29 -9.65
C GLU A 62 -2.80 13.55 -10.49
N ALA A 63 -1.97 13.82 -11.51
CA ALA A 63 -2.20 14.91 -12.47
C ALA A 63 -3.21 14.56 -13.57
N THR A 64 -3.89 13.40 -13.48
CA THR A 64 -4.88 12.94 -14.45
C THR A 64 -6.31 12.99 -13.88
N ASN A 65 -7.32 12.72 -14.70
CA ASN A 65 -8.71 12.58 -14.24
C ASN A 65 -9.02 11.18 -13.66
N VAL A 66 -8.00 10.37 -13.41
CA VAL A 66 -8.11 9.05 -12.78
C VAL A 66 -7.75 9.22 -11.31
N ARG A 67 -8.68 8.86 -10.41
CA ARG A 67 -8.42 8.88 -8.97
C ARG A 67 -7.48 7.74 -8.61
N VAL A 68 -6.51 8.01 -7.75
CA VAL A 68 -5.62 7.00 -7.19
C VAL A 68 -5.92 6.87 -5.70
N VAL A 69 -6.11 5.64 -5.23
CA VAL A 69 -6.34 5.33 -3.82
C VAL A 69 -5.25 4.40 -3.35
N GLU A 70 -4.64 4.75 -2.24
CA GLU A 70 -3.62 3.95 -1.57
C GLU A 70 -4.19 3.33 -0.30
N ILE A 71 -4.18 2.00 -0.22
CA ILE A 71 -4.55 1.25 0.98
C ILE A 71 -3.27 0.73 1.64
N VAL A 72 -3.09 1.05 2.93
CA VAL A 72 -1.85 0.82 3.67
C VAL A 72 -2.13 -0.09 4.89
N PRO A 73 -2.19 -1.42 4.69
CA PRO A 73 -2.32 -2.38 5.78
C PRO A 73 -0.98 -2.66 6.49
N LEU A 74 -1.03 -3.19 7.72
CA LEU A 74 0.11 -3.84 8.36
C LEU A 74 0.01 -5.36 8.27
N THR A 75 -0.86 -5.99 9.06
CA THR A 75 -0.98 -7.45 9.12
C THR A 75 -2.44 -7.87 8.95
N VAL A 76 -2.73 -8.49 7.81
CA VAL A 76 -4.00 -9.14 7.51
C VAL A 76 -3.75 -10.64 7.43
N ALA A 77 -4.64 -11.45 8.01
CA ALA A 77 -4.56 -12.91 8.06
C ALA A 77 -4.79 -13.55 6.68
N THR A 78 -3.86 -13.33 5.78
CA THR A 78 -3.82 -13.84 4.41
C THR A 78 -2.83 -15.00 4.31
N ASP A 79 -2.73 -15.62 3.14
CA ASP A 79 -1.71 -16.63 2.84
C ASP A 79 -0.44 -16.00 2.27
N LEU A 80 -0.10 -14.79 2.71
CA LEU A 80 1.13 -14.11 2.33
C LEU A 80 2.35 -14.76 3.01
N HIS A 81 3.44 -14.94 2.26
CA HIS A 81 4.72 -15.49 2.72
C HIS A 81 4.67 -16.95 3.24
N ARG A 82 3.96 -17.84 2.52
CA ARG A 82 3.82 -19.26 2.90
C ARG A 82 5.15 -20.03 2.94
N GLU A 83 6.17 -19.51 2.28
CA GLU A 83 7.51 -20.07 2.20
C GLU A 83 8.39 -19.78 3.44
N ARG A 84 7.87 -19.04 4.43
CA ARG A 84 8.53 -18.83 5.72
C ARG A 84 8.54 -20.11 6.57
N GLU A 85 9.41 -20.12 7.58
CA GLU A 85 9.50 -21.21 8.56
C GLU A 85 8.17 -21.44 9.30
N ASP A 86 7.49 -20.36 9.66
CA ASP A 86 6.12 -20.38 10.15
C ASP A 86 5.17 -19.75 9.11
N PRO A 87 4.44 -20.55 8.32
CA PRO A 87 3.50 -20.06 7.30
C PRO A 87 2.26 -19.40 7.92
N ASP A 88 1.96 -19.66 9.20
CA ASP A 88 0.83 -19.09 9.93
C ASP A 88 1.26 -18.00 10.92
N GLY A 89 2.52 -17.53 10.83
CA GLY A 89 3.06 -16.48 11.70
C GLY A 89 2.34 -15.14 11.57
N ASN A 90 1.59 -14.93 10.48
CA ASN A 90 0.76 -13.75 10.27
C ASN A 90 -0.70 -13.91 10.75
N LYS A 91 -1.10 -15.08 11.28
CA LYS A 91 -2.48 -15.34 11.72
C LYS A 91 -2.75 -14.77 13.13
N LYS A 92 -4.03 -14.63 13.47
CA LYS A 92 -4.48 -14.01 14.74
C LYS A 92 -4.10 -14.83 15.99
N SER A 93 -3.90 -16.14 15.83
CA SER A 93 -3.34 -17.02 16.86
C SER A 93 -1.91 -16.65 17.25
N SER A 94 -1.13 -16.13 16.29
CA SER A 94 0.28 -15.77 16.45
C SER A 94 0.45 -14.29 16.83
N ASN A 95 -0.43 -13.42 16.34
CA ASN A 95 -0.47 -12.00 16.67
C ASN A 95 -1.91 -11.50 16.85
N PRO A 96 -2.35 -11.16 18.08
CA PRO A 96 -3.70 -10.65 18.34
C PRO A 96 -4.07 -9.37 17.57
N SER A 97 -3.07 -8.59 17.14
CA SER A 97 -3.26 -7.37 16.34
C SER A 97 -3.46 -7.64 14.84
N THR A 98 -3.38 -8.88 14.40
CA THR A 98 -3.72 -9.26 13.01
C THR A 98 -5.21 -9.09 12.77
N LEU A 99 -5.54 -8.41 11.66
CA LEU A 99 -6.91 -8.32 11.16
C LEU A 99 -7.30 -9.59 10.41
N SER A 100 -8.54 -10.06 10.59
CA SER A 100 -9.17 -10.96 9.63
C SER A 100 -9.41 -10.24 8.31
N ILE A 101 -9.71 -11.00 7.25
CA ILE A 101 -10.09 -10.42 5.95
C ILE A 101 -11.35 -9.55 6.12
N ASP A 102 -12.34 -10.04 6.86
CA ASP A 102 -13.59 -9.30 7.09
C ASP A 102 -13.36 -8.02 7.88
N GLU A 103 -12.49 -8.05 8.90
CA GLU A 103 -12.10 -6.86 9.67
C GLU A 103 -11.40 -5.84 8.76
N PHE A 104 -10.46 -6.30 7.94
CA PHE A 104 -9.77 -5.44 6.97
C PHE A 104 -10.74 -4.79 5.98
N ILE A 105 -11.64 -5.57 5.35
CA ILE A 105 -12.63 -5.03 4.41
C ILE A 105 -13.55 -4.04 5.10
N ALA A 106 -14.04 -4.35 6.31
CA ALA A 106 -14.91 -3.46 7.07
C ALA A 106 -14.24 -2.12 7.41
N GLU A 107 -12.93 -2.14 7.73
CA GLU A 107 -12.16 -0.94 8.03
C GLU A 107 -11.95 -0.06 6.80
N ILE A 108 -11.61 -0.63 5.64
CA ILE A 108 -11.32 0.16 4.43
C ILE A 108 -12.58 0.64 3.70
N SER A 109 -13.72 -0.04 3.86
CA SER A 109 -14.94 0.25 3.10
C SER A 109 -15.45 1.66 3.33
N LYS A 110 -15.56 2.11 4.59
CA LYS A 110 -16.10 3.45 4.89
C LYS A 110 -15.20 4.59 4.38
N PRO A 111 -13.88 4.61 4.63
CA PRO A 111 -12.98 5.59 4.01
C PRO A 111 -13.05 5.59 2.48
N LEU A 112 -13.13 4.41 1.87
CA LEU A 112 -13.21 4.28 0.41
C LEU A 112 -14.50 4.91 -0.14
N GLU A 113 -15.64 4.62 0.49
CA GLU A 113 -16.96 5.21 0.19
C GLU A 113 -17.00 6.72 0.39
N ASN A 114 -16.31 7.22 1.43
CA ASN A 114 -16.21 8.65 1.73
C ASN A 114 -15.34 9.42 0.72
N GLY A 115 -14.57 8.72 -0.12
CA GLY A 115 -13.70 9.34 -1.11
C GLY A 115 -12.25 9.50 -0.66
N ASP A 116 -11.84 8.92 0.46
CA ASP A 116 -10.47 9.03 0.97
C ASP A 116 -9.46 8.40 0.00
N GLU A 117 -8.29 9.03 -0.15
CA GLU A 117 -7.25 8.63 -1.11
C GLU A 117 -6.06 7.93 -0.44
N THR A 118 -5.90 8.06 0.87
CA THR A 118 -4.94 7.27 1.66
C THR A 118 -5.67 6.64 2.84
N ILE A 119 -5.77 5.32 2.83
CA ILE A 119 -6.61 4.56 3.75
C ILE A 119 -5.72 3.60 4.54
N GLY A 120 -5.71 3.74 5.87
CA GLY A 120 -5.05 2.79 6.76
C GLY A 120 -5.98 1.68 7.21
N ALA A 121 -5.40 0.55 7.63
CA ALA A 121 -6.10 -0.49 8.38
C ALA A 121 -5.31 -0.88 9.63
N GLY A 122 -6.00 -1.14 10.75
CA GLY A 122 -5.44 -1.38 12.06
C GLY A 122 -4.51 -0.25 12.49
N ILE A 123 -3.31 -0.62 12.94
CA ILE A 123 -2.25 0.35 13.30
C ILE A 123 -1.78 1.22 12.12
N GLY A 124 -2.06 0.83 10.88
CA GLY A 124 -1.75 1.63 9.70
C GLY A 124 -2.41 3.00 9.71
N VAL A 125 -3.59 3.13 10.33
CA VAL A 125 -4.27 4.41 10.52
C VAL A 125 -3.39 5.39 11.34
N SER A 126 -2.85 4.92 12.46
CA SER A 126 -1.98 5.75 13.32
C SER A 126 -0.64 6.08 12.65
N LEU A 127 -0.09 5.15 11.87
CA LEU A 127 1.18 5.36 11.15
C LEU A 127 1.05 6.38 10.01
N ILE A 128 -0.07 6.37 9.28
CA ILE A 128 -0.38 7.41 8.29
C ILE A 128 -0.46 8.78 8.99
N HIS A 129 -1.17 8.87 10.11
CA HIS A 129 -1.28 10.12 10.85
C HIS A 129 0.09 10.64 11.34
N GLN A 130 0.95 9.74 11.81
CA GLN A 130 2.31 10.10 12.23
C GLN A 130 3.16 10.58 11.05
N ARG A 131 3.09 9.91 9.89
CA ARG A 131 3.75 10.36 8.66
C ARG A 131 3.28 11.76 8.28
N ASP A 132 1.97 11.99 8.23
CA ASP A 132 1.41 13.26 7.79
C ASP A 132 1.79 14.40 8.74
N THR A 133 1.80 14.13 10.04
CA THR A 133 2.27 15.08 11.06
C THR A 133 3.75 15.42 10.87
N PHE A 134 4.60 14.39 10.68
CA PHE A 134 6.03 14.58 10.45
C PHE A 134 6.28 15.40 9.18
N MET A 135 5.66 15.02 8.07
CA MET A 135 5.83 15.68 6.77
C MET A 135 5.27 17.10 6.76
N GLY A 136 4.13 17.33 7.41
CA GLY A 136 3.58 18.67 7.62
C GLY A 136 4.52 19.56 8.42
N GLY A 137 5.19 19.02 9.43
CA GLY A 137 6.20 19.74 10.22
C GLY A 137 7.47 20.08 9.44
N VAL A 138 7.95 19.17 8.59
CA VAL A 138 9.17 19.33 7.78
C VAL A 138 8.95 20.28 6.61
N PHE A 139 7.90 20.05 5.81
CA PHE A 139 7.67 20.79 4.56
C PHE A 139 6.73 21.99 4.72
N GLY A 140 5.87 22.00 5.74
CA GLY A 140 5.02 23.16 6.04
C GLY A 140 5.80 24.41 6.47
N LYS A 141 7.02 24.23 7.01
CA LYS A 141 7.95 25.34 7.32
C LYS A 141 8.65 25.93 6.10
N SER A 142 8.63 25.26 4.94
CA SER A 142 9.29 25.73 3.71
C SER A 142 8.37 26.55 2.78
N ARG A 143 7.11 26.80 3.18
CA ARG A 143 6.13 27.62 2.43
C ARG A 143 5.83 28.98 3.08
N LYS A 144 6.78 29.57 3.80
CA LYS A 144 6.71 30.98 4.22
C LYS A 144 7.73 31.82 3.46
#